data_AF-A0A151GYH4-F1
#
_entry.id   AF-A0A151GYH4-F1
#
_cell.length_a   1.000
_cell.length_b   1.000
_cell.length_c   1.000
_cell.angle_alpha   90.00
_cell.angle_beta   90.00
_cell.angle_gamma   90.00
#
_symmetry.space_group_name_H-M   'P 1'
#
loop_
_entity.id
_entity.type
_entity.pdbx_description
1 polymer ?
#
loop_
_entity_poly.entity_id
_entity_poly.type
_entity_poly.pdbx_seq_one_letter_code
_entity_poly.pdbx_strand_id
1 'polypeptide(L)'
;MAASCHPGPRHFLASPGRRALDVPKLIHGSPWAKQHVMRLPAGWLHEIRYAPRPALTAFDWARLMSPSGTCIIEPNEAHQDGRRDDFVAGHHCRIRSRIRRRASRAARPTSCSLSYALPFALLWFLTLAVMGVAAATAASGPEPPRRPRALVYRGSSTSRGLPEAVAQLLESSPRNFEVRFAGPDEAVDVTAESLSAVELYAQPGGPDLDDAWAETKAYASDIRDFVSRGGRYLGFCLGAYLAGRGPGFGLLPRGADTDSEHEQKGAQVKDDKDTIIQVDWTFAGATQAGRKVKNRWLYFQEGAVIQGLEESDTSYVLGRYSKSGGVASSLSKYGDGWVGLIGPHPEATEAWFSAYNIDSPDGLQYEIGYDLIEATMEGGKNAVSAASSSGAAKLRSPLGRLLRPWK
;
A
#
# COMPACT_ATOMS: atom_id res chain seq x y z
N MET A 1 37.81 4.73 -56.92
CA MET A 1 38.78 5.83 -57.08
C MET A 1 38.01 7.14 -57.13
N ALA A 2 38.44 8.13 -56.34
CA ALA A 2 38.21 9.59 -56.36
C ALA A 2 36.92 10.15 -57.02
N ALA A 3 36.03 10.86 -56.29
CA ALA A 3 36.15 12.24 -55.78
C ALA A 3 36.32 13.31 -56.87
N SER A 4 35.38 14.26 -56.96
CA SER A 4 35.66 15.66 -57.35
C SER A 4 34.45 16.58 -57.21
N CYS A 5 34.72 17.79 -56.71
CA CYS A 5 33.82 18.90 -56.43
C CYS A 5 33.77 19.96 -57.56
N HIS A 6 32.66 20.73 -57.62
CA HIS A 6 32.50 22.18 -57.98
C HIS A 6 32.91 22.68 -59.40
N PRO A 7 32.64 23.93 -59.87
CA PRO A 7 32.15 25.19 -59.23
C PRO A 7 31.19 26.18 -60.01
N GLY A 8 30.52 27.10 -59.27
CA GLY A 8 30.39 28.58 -59.46
C GLY A 8 29.55 29.19 -60.61
N PRO A 9 29.39 30.54 -60.74
CA PRO A 9 29.57 31.68 -59.78
C PRO A 9 28.46 32.80 -59.84
N ARG A 10 28.53 33.85 -58.98
CA ARG A 10 28.57 35.33 -59.30
C ARG A 10 28.07 36.29 -58.18
N HIS A 11 29.02 37.13 -57.69
CA HIS A 11 29.05 38.58 -57.31
C HIS A 11 27.89 39.28 -56.53
N PHE A 12 28.10 39.86 -55.31
CA PHE A 12 28.68 41.20 -54.90
C PHE A 12 27.72 42.40 -55.20
N LEU A 13 27.25 43.32 -54.32
CA LEU A 13 27.81 44.22 -53.26
C LEU A 13 26.63 44.79 -52.39
N ALA A 14 26.68 44.87 -51.03
CA ALA A 14 27.03 46.03 -50.14
C ALA A 14 26.22 47.34 -50.37
N SER A 15 25.64 48.12 -49.42
CA SER A 15 25.62 48.28 -47.94
C SER A 15 24.42 49.23 -47.54
N PRO A 16 24.42 50.03 -46.45
CA PRO A 16 23.99 49.74 -45.06
C PRO A 16 22.83 50.64 -44.53
N GLY A 17 22.26 50.32 -43.36
CA GLY A 17 21.61 51.35 -42.50
C GLY A 17 20.29 50.99 -41.78
N ARG A 18 20.42 50.65 -40.50
CA ARG A 18 19.46 50.70 -39.37
C ARG A 18 18.04 51.23 -39.62
N ARG A 19 17.04 50.40 -39.28
CA ARG A 19 15.88 50.79 -38.46
C ARG A 19 15.33 49.55 -37.75
N ALA A 20 15.23 49.62 -36.43
CA ALA A 20 14.65 48.60 -35.58
C ALA A 20 13.12 48.59 -35.73
N LEU A 21 12.53 47.43 -35.96
CA LEU A 21 11.12 47.12 -35.70
C LEU A 21 10.99 45.64 -35.33
N ASP A 22 10.79 45.44 -34.03
CA ASP A 22 9.96 44.46 -33.32
C ASP A 22 9.77 43.04 -33.88
N VAL A 23 10.36 42.11 -33.11
CA VAL A 23 10.07 40.68 -33.06
C VAL A 23 8.90 40.45 -32.08
N PRO A 24 7.84 39.71 -32.44
CA PRO A 24 6.85 39.28 -31.47
C PRO A 24 7.44 38.26 -30.49
N LYS A 25 7.39 38.63 -29.22
CA LYS A 25 7.85 37.89 -28.05
C LYS A 25 7.15 36.55 -27.86
N LEU A 26 7.96 35.60 -27.38
CA LEU A 26 7.62 34.49 -26.49
C LEU A 26 6.45 34.83 -25.55
N ILE A 27 5.42 34.00 -25.58
CA ILE A 27 4.30 34.07 -24.62
C ILE A 27 4.63 33.23 -23.39
N HIS A 28 4.48 33.93 -22.27
CA HIS A 28 4.71 33.61 -20.88
C HIS A 28 4.05 32.33 -20.35
N GLY A 29 4.79 31.69 -19.43
CA GLY A 29 4.25 30.74 -18.47
C GLY A 29 3.25 31.37 -17.51
N SER A 30 2.32 30.53 -17.06
CA SER A 30 1.24 30.85 -16.13
C SER A 30 1.78 31.12 -14.71
N PRO A 31 1.32 32.19 -14.02
CA PRO A 31 1.80 32.56 -12.70
C PRO A 31 0.78 32.25 -11.60
N TRP A 32 0.89 31.12 -10.91
CA TRP A 32 0.19 30.90 -9.63
C TRP A 32 1.02 30.01 -8.69
N ALA A 33 2.09 30.60 -8.14
CA ALA A 33 2.68 30.16 -6.88
C ALA A 33 2.71 31.40 -5.99
N LYS A 34 1.60 31.66 -5.29
CA LYS A 34 1.62 32.65 -4.21
C LYS A 34 2.25 32.00 -3.00
N GLN A 35 3.56 32.23 -2.86
CA GLN A 35 4.22 32.14 -1.56
C GLN A 35 3.45 32.99 -0.55
N HIS A 36 2.88 32.36 0.45
CA HIS A 36 2.53 33.01 1.71
C HIS A 36 3.61 32.64 2.72
N VAL A 37 4.67 33.46 2.75
CA VAL A 37 5.55 33.54 3.91
C VAL A 37 4.76 34.24 5.01
N MET A 38 4.07 33.47 5.85
CA MET A 38 3.55 34.00 7.11
C MET A 38 4.72 34.24 8.06
N ARG A 39 5.07 35.51 8.26
CA ARG A 39 5.79 35.94 9.47
C ARG A 39 4.83 35.79 10.65
N LEU A 40 5.08 34.81 11.52
CA LEU A 40 4.41 34.71 12.81
C LEU A 40 4.83 35.91 13.69
N PRO A 41 3.89 36.65 14.30
CA PRO A 41 4.23 37.56 15.39
C PRO A 41 4.58 36.75 16.65
N ALA A 42 5.68 37.14 17.29
CA ALA A 42 6.09 36.63 18.58
C ALA A 42 5.07 36.99 19.67
N GLY A 43 4.69 36.01 20.48
CA GLY A 43 4.14 36.22 21.82
C GLY A 43 2.68 35.82 22.00
N TRP A 44 2.44 34.52 22.23
CA TRP A 44 1.35 34.04 23.10
C TRP A 44 1.82 32.72 23.75
N LEU A 45 2.41 32.84 24.94
CA LEU A 45 2.55 31.73 25.88
C LEU A 45 1.18 31.49 26.51
N HIS A 46 0.47 30.44 26.09
CA HIS A 46 -0.63 29.89 26.89
C HIS A 46 -0.17 28.59 27.57
N GLU A 47 -0.08 28.73 28.87
CA GLU A 47 0.15 27.74 29.91
C GLU A 47 -0.96 26.67 29.86
N ILE A 48 -0.64 25.44 29.43
CA ILE A 48 -1.54 24.29 29.61
C ILE A 48 -1.43 23.85 31.07
N ARG A 49 -2.33 24.37 31.92
CA ARG A 49 -2.55 23.81 33.26
C ARG A 49 -3.42 22.55 33.12
N TYR A 50 -2.86 21.42 33.54
CA TYR A 50 -3.61 20.19 33.78
C TYR A 50 -4.69 20.44 34.85
N ALA A 51 -5.95 20.22 34.51
CA ALA A 51 -7.02 20.07 35.50
C ALA A 51 -7.02 18.62 36.03
N PRO A 52 -7.08 18.40 37.36
CA PRO A 52 -7.17 17.06 37.92
C PRO A 52 -8.58 16.48 37.76
N ARG A 53 -8.65 15.19 37.45
CA ARG A 53 -9.90 14.40 37.39
C ARG A 53 -10.60 14.37 38.75
N PRO A 54 -11.96 14.34 38.81
CA PRO A 54 -12.64 14.02 40.05
C PRO A 54 -12.55 12.52 40.35
N ALA A 55 -12.27 12.22 41.62
CA ALA A 55 -12.24 10.87 42.18
C ALA A 55 -13.64 10.24 42.16
N LEU A 56 -13.73 9.02 41.61
CA LEU A 56 -14.87 8.14 41.83
C LEU A 56 -14.56 7.25 43.04
N THR A 57 -15.45 7.33 44.02
CA THR A 57 -15.45 6.59 45.28
C THR A 57 -15.74 5.11 45.08
N ALA A 58 -15.04 4.26 45.83
CA ALA A 58 -15.16 2.82 45.85
C ALA A 58 -16.39 2.32 46.66
N PHE A 59 -17.25 1.53 46.02
CA PHE A 59 -18.22 0.51 46.52
C PHE A 59 -18.81 -0.08 45.22
N ASP A 60 -18.68 -1.35 44.81
CA ASP A 60 -18.75 -2.63 45.51
C ASP A 60 -17.78 -3.66 44.92
N TRP A 61 -17.11 -4.41 45.80
CA TRP A 61 -16.43 -5.67 45.50
C TRP A 61 -17.27 -6.84 46.02
N ALA A 62 -17.43 -7.88 45.18
CA ALA A 62 -17.23 -9.32 45.49
C ALA A 62 -18.31 -10.30 44.98
N ARG A 63 -17.93 -11.09 43.96
CA ARG A 63 -18.14 -12.55 43.72
C ARG A 63 -17.73 -12.79 42.26
N LEU A 64 -16.75 -13.60 41.88
CA LEU A 64 -16.24 -14.87 42.39
C LEU A 64 -14.74 -15.03 42.05
N MET A 65 -14.02 -15.69 42.94
CA MET A 65 -12.60 -16.05 42.81
C MET A 65 -12.37 -17.21 41.83
N SER A 66 -11.23 -17.13 41.10
CA SER A 66 -10.06 -18.05 41.02
C SER A 66 -10.23 -19.55 41.38
N PRO A 67 -9.40 -20.49 40.85
CA PRO A 67 -7.92 -20.45 40.89
C PRO A 67 -7.26 -20.84 39.55
N SER A 68 -6.03 -20.46 39.21
CA SER A 68 -4.80 -20.56 39.99
C SER A 68 -3.64 -19.84 39.28
N GLY A 69 -2.76 -19.16 40.03
CA GLY A 69 -1.45 -18.73 39.52
C GLY A 69 -0.90 -17.46 40.18
N THR A 70 -0.57 -17.54 41.47
CA THR A 70 -0.02 -16.46 42.29
C THR A 70 1.44 -16.14 41.93
N CYS A 71 1.78 -14.86 41.76
CA CYS A 71 3.10 -14.34 42.09
C CYS A 71 2.93 -12.94 42.71
N ILE A 72 3.30 -12.81 43.97
CA ILE A 72 3.25 -11.60 44.79
C ILE A 72 4.58 -10.87 44.65
N ILE A 73 4.56 -9.58 44.32
CA ILE A 73 5.62 -8.63 44.66
C ILE A 73 4.92 -7.39 45.22
N GLU A 74 5.14 -7.13 46.51
CA GLU A 74 4.69 -5.91 47.18
C GLU A 74 5.58 -4.71 46.83
N PRO A 75 5.01 -3.48 46.74
CA PRO A 75 5.79 -2.26 46.59
C PRO A 75 6.25 -1.73 47.96
N ASN A 76 7.53 -1.38 48.08
CA ASN A 76 8.08 -0.75 49.27
C ASN A 76 8.08 0.78 49.11
N GLU A 77 7.69 1.46 50.17
CA GLU A 77 7.49 2.91 50.25
C GLU A 77 8.78 3.73 50.11
N ALA A 78 8.57 4.98 49.71
CA ALA A 78 9.56 6.03 49.53
C ALA A 78 10.15 6.52 50.86
N HIS A 79 11.46 6.77 50.88
CA HIS A 79 12.08 7.73 51.78
C HIS A 79 13.10 8.58 51.00
N GLN A 80 12.98 9.90 51.15
CA GLN A 80 13.91 10.91 50.65
C GLN A 80 15.27 10.80 51.35
N ASP A 81 16.37 10.88 50.61
CA ASP A 81 17.49 11.79 50.92
C ASP A 81 18.38 11.97 49.68
N GLY A 82 18.90 13.18 49.50
CA GLY A 82 19.73 13.57 48.37
C GLY A 82 21.21 13.52 48.67
N ARG A 83 22.00 13.01 47.71
CA ARG A 83 23.26 13.63 47.26
C ARG A 83 23.87 12.88 46.08
N ARG A 84 24.63 13.66 45.32
CA ARG A 84 25.43 13.31 44.15
C ARG A 84 26.48 12.24 44.48
N ASP A 85 26.78 11.36 43.53
CA ASP A 85 28.08 11.30 42.84
C ASP A 85 28.17 10.04 41.94
N ASP A 86 28.97 10.18 40.88
CA ASP A 86 29.23 9.23 39.80
C ASP A 86 29.78 7.88 40.28
N PHE A 87 29.33 6.77 39.68
CA PHE A 87 30.26 5.70 39.26
C PHE A 87 29.65 4.68 38.28
N VAL A 88 30.50 4.29 37.34
CA VAL A 88 30.37 3.29 36.27
C VAL A 88 30.36 1.87 36.83
N ALA A 89 29.51 0.97 36.31
CA ALA A 89 29.87 -0.43 36.02
C ALA A 89 28.72 -1.20 35.35
N GLY A 90 28.95 -1.66 34.12
CA GLY A 90 28.13 -2.68 33.47
C GLY A 90 28.54 -4.09 33.90
N HIS A 91 27.57 -4.99 34.03
CA HIS A 91 27.83 -6.42 34.11
C HIS A 91 26.85 -7.22 33.23
N HIS A 92 27.42 -7.83 32.18
CA HIS A 92 26.85 -8.93 31.41
C HIS A 92 26.77 -10.20 32.25
N CYS A 93 25.60 -10.85 32.28
CA CYS A 93 25.43 -12.20 32.78
C CYS A 93 25.40 -13.20 31.60
N ARG A 94 26.35 -14.15 31.59
CA ARG A 94 26.51 -15.19 30.55
C ARG A 94 26.38 -16.55 31.22
N ILE A 95 25.27 -17.25 31.00
CA ILE A 95 25.05 -18.61 31.51
C ILE A 95 25.67 -19.61 30.53
N ARG A 96 26.64 -20.40 31.01
CA ARG A 96 27.23 -21.56 30.31
C ARG A 96 26.54 -22.84 30.77
N SER A 97 25.88 -23.57 29.87
CA SER A 97 25.46 -24.95 30.09
C SER A 97 26.54 -25.92 29.58
N ARG A 98 27.00 -26.83 30.45
CA ARG A 98 27.90 -27.95 30.10
C ARG A 98 27.08 -29.22 29.91
N ILE A 99 26.96 -29.70 28.68
CA ILE A 99 26.43 -31.04 28.36
C ILE A 99 27.63 -32.00 28.23
N ARG A 100 27.70 -33.02 29.09
CA ARG A 100 28.66 -34.13 28.99
C ARG A 100 28.11 -35.19 28.03
N ARG A 101 28.79 -35.44 26.91
CA ARG A 101 28.56 -36.62 26.06
C ARG A 101 29.50 -37.76 26.49
N ARG A 102 28.97 -38.93 26.82
CA ARG A 102 29.72 -40.19 26.95
C ARG A 102 29.75 -40.87 25.57
N ALA A 103 30.95 -41.12 25.06
CA ALA A 103 31.19 -41.97 23.89
C ALA A 103 31.78 -43.30 24.38
N SER A 104 31.12 -44.42 24.05
CA SER A 104 31.66 -45.77 24.24
C SER A 104 32.13 -46.31 22.88
N ARG A 105 33.42 -46.65 22.82
CA ARG A 105 34.09 -47.28 21.68
C ARG A 105 33.74 -48.77 21.62
N ALA A 106 33.46 -49.27 20.42
CA ALA A 106 33.37 -50.69 20.11
C ALA A 106 34.76 -51.26 19.76
N ALA A 107 35.06 -52.45 20.27
CA ALA A 107 36.22 -53.26 19.87
C ALA A 107 35.73 -54.63 19.40
N ARG A 108 36.27 -55.07 18.25
CA ARG A 108 36.06 -56.38 17.62
C ARG A 108 36.83 -57.48 18.36
N PRO A 109 36.45 -58.75 18.15
CA PRO A 109 37.48 -59.74 17.85
C PRO A 109 37.15 -60.64 16.66
N THR A 110 38.24 -61.06 16.01
CA THR A 110 38.38 -62.03 14.92
C THR A 110 38.59 -63.44 15.47
N SER A 111 38.01 -64.47 14.83
CA SER A 111 38.70 -65.65 14.25
C SER A 111 37.79 -66.88 14.10
N CYS A 112 38.14 -67.69 13.09
CA CYS A 112 37.43 -68.82 12.47
C CYS A 112 37.41 -70.11 13.31
N SER A 113 36.36 -70.94 13.15
CA SER A 113 36.50 -72.39 12.90
C SER A 113 35.22 -72.96 12.24
N LEU A 114 35.41 -73.80 11.23
CA LEU A 114 34.40 -74.50 10.43
C LEU A 114 33.92 -75.78 11.14
N SER A 115 32.62 -76.09 11.12
CA SER A 115 32.12 -77.48 11.13
C SER A 115 30.69 -77.55 10.58
N TYR A 116 30.48 -78.53 9.71
CA TYR A 116 29.33 -78.77 8.86
C TYR A 116 28.12 -79.32 9.64
N ALA A 117 26.95 -78.71 9.48
CA ALA A 117 25.64 -79.36 9.56
C ALA A 117 24.60 -78.53 8.78
N LEU A 118 24.17 -79.05 7.64
CA LEU A 118 22.99 -78.61 6.87
C LEU A 118 21.77 -79.48 7.30
N PRO A 119 20.49 -79.20 6.95
CA PRO A 119 19.87 -77.97 6.43
C PRO A 119 18.42 -77.78 6.95
N PHE A 120 18.10 -76.89 7.90
CA PHE A 120 16.69 -76.58 8.20
C PHE A 120 16.56 -75.19 8.83
N ALA A 121 16.53 -74.13 8.02
CA ALA A 121 15.90 -72.85 8.36
C ALA A 121 16.05 -71.81 7.22
N LEU A 122 15.93 -72.21 5.96
CA LEU A 122 15.85 -71.25 4.85
C LEU A 122 14.38 -70.93 4.52
N LEU A 123 13.58 -70.59 5.53
CA LEU A 123 12.21 -70.09 5.32
C LEU A 123 11.66 -69.24 6.49
N TRP A 124 12.54 -68.61 7.28
CA TRP A 124 12.14 -67.70 8.38
C TRP A 124 12.99 -66.42 8.46
N PHE A 125 13.67 -66.05 7.37
CA PHE A 125 14.38 -64.76 7.23
C PHE A 125 14.04 -64.05 5.92
N LEU A 126 12.79 -64.18 5.46
CA LEU A 126 12.26 -63.39 4.34
C LEU A 126 10.86 -62.81 4.66
N THR A 127 10.61 -62.48 5.92
CA THR A 127 9.44 -61.68 6.35
C THR A 127 9.81 -60.48 7.22
N LEU A 128 11.11 -60.25 7.49
CA LEU A 128 11.62 -59.09 8.24
C LEU A 128 12.71 -58.30 7.49
N ALA A 129 12.70 -58.37 6.16
CA ALA A 129 13.51 -57.50 5.29
C ALA A 129 12.68 -56.86 4.15
N VAL A 130 11.35 -56.80 4.33
CA VAL A 130 10.43 -55.98 3.51
C VAL A 130 9.69 -54.93 4.38
N MET A 131 9.86 -54.94 5.70
CA MET A 131 9.29 -53.93 6.61
C MET A 131 10.32 -52.89 7.09
N GLY A 132 11.28 -52.53 6.23
CA GLY A 132 12.40 -51.65 6.57
C GLY A 132 12.69 -50.50 5.59
N VAL A 133 11.85 -50.31 4.57
CA VAL A 133 11.90 -49.13 3.68
C VAL A 133 10.48 -48.60 3.46
N ALA A 134 9.76 -48.40 4.56
CA ALA A 134 8.66 -47.43 4.61
C ALA A 134 9.10 -46.32 5.56
N ALA A 135 10.25 -45.72 5.26
CA ALA A 135 10.66 -44.46 5.86
C ALA A 135 9.63 -43.42 5.42
N ALA A 136 8.71 -43.12 6.35
CA ALA A 136 7.87 -41.95 6.43
C ALA A 136 8.02 -40.96 5.25
N THR A 137 7.37 -41.26 4.13
CA THR A 137 6.80 -40.20 3.30
C THR A 137 5.59 -39.69 4.08
N ALA A 138 5.87 -38.94 5.16
CA ALA A 138 4.90 -37.97 5.62
C ALA A 138 4.68 -37.07 4.41
N ALA A 139 3.59 -37.32 3.69
CA ALA A 139 3.09 -36.38 2.70
C ALA A 139 2.92 -35.08 3.46
N SER A 140 3.86 -34.15 3.28
CA SER A 140 3.66 -32.76 3.64
C SER A 140 2.36 -32.39 2.96
N GLY A 141 1.29 -32.20 3.74
CA GLY A 141 0.04 -31.65 3.24
C GLY A 141 0.35 -30.35 2.48
N PRO A 142 -0.52 -29.91 1.56
CA PRO A 142 -0.30 -28.66 0.85
C PRO A 142 0.02 -27.58 1.88
N GLU A 143 1.22 -26.99 1.76
CA GLU A 143 1.61 -25.86 2.60
C GLU A 143 0.49 -24.82 2.48
N PRO A 144 -0.02 -24.28 3.59
CA PRO A 144 -1.05 -23.25 3.51
C PRO A 144 -0.56 -22.16 2.54
N PRO A 145 -1.44 -21.68 1.65
CA PRO A 145 -1.03 -20.74 0.61
C PRO A 145 -0.31 -19.55 1.24
N ARG A 146 0.89 -19.28 0.75
CA ARG A 146 1.73 -18.20 1.28
C ARG A 146 0.97 -16.88 1.18
N ARG A 147 0.90 -16.15 2.30
CA ARG A 147 0.33 -14.80 2.33
C ARG A 147 1.10 -13.91 1.33
N PRO A 148 0.43 -13.07 0.52
CA PRO A 148 1.11 -12.10 -0.31
C PRO A 148 1.82 -11.07 0.59
N ARG A 149 2.97 -10.59 0.15
CA ARG A 149 3.76 -9.58 0.86
C ARG A 149 3.52 -8.20 0.26
N ALA A 150 3.52 -7.19 1.12
CA ALA A 150 3.48 -5.80 0.72
C ALA A 150 4.59 -4.99 1.39
N LEU A 151 5.15 -4.04 0.65
CA LEU A 151 5.86 -2.90 1.23
C LEU A 151 4.88 -1.75 1.38
N VAL A 152 4.81 -1.16 2.57
CA VAL A 152 4.09 0.10 2.83
C VAL A 152 5.13 1.18 3.07
N TYR A 153 5.07 2.24 2.28
CA TYR A 153 5.99 3.37 2.46
C TYR A 153 5.81 4.05 3.81
N ARG A 154 6.91 4.33 4.51
CA ARG A 154 6.93 5.17 5.71
C ARG A 154 8.18 6.05 5.68
N GLY A 155 7.95 7.36 5.67
CA GLY A 155 8.99 8.38 5.65
C GLY A 155 8.52 9.67 6.32
N SER A 156 9.35 10.71 6.32
CA SER A 156 9.02 11.97 6.97
C SER A 156 7.86 12.71 6.27
N SER A 157 7.65 12.42 4.98
CA SER A 157 6.52 12.90 4.19
C SER A 157 5.19 12.19 4.46
N THR A 158 5.17 11.18 5.33
CA THR A 158 3.94 10.53 5.79
C THR A 158 3.62 10.96 7.23
N SER A 159 2.39 11.41 7.49
CA SER A 159 1.95 11.70 8.86
C SER A 159 1.83 10.42 9.68
N ARG A 160 2.12 10.51 10.99
CA ARG A 160 2.01 9.38 11.93
C ARG A 160 0.62 8.74 11.84
N GLY A 161 0.56 7.42 11.72
CA GLY A 161 -0.68 6.67 11.68
C GLY A 161 -1.22 6.41 10.28
N LEU A 162 -0.80 7.16 9.25
CA LEU A 162 -1.22 6.89 7.87
C LEU A 162 -0.63 5.56 7.35
N PRO A 163 0.70 5.30 7.46
CA PRO A 163 1.26 4.01 7.05
C PRO A 163 0.67 2.85 7.85
N GLU A 164 0.47 3.02 9.16
CA GLU A 164 -0.11 1.99 10.02
C GLU A 164 -1.57 1.67 9.65
N ALA A 165 -2.38 2.66 9.27
CA ALA A 165 -3.74 2.45 8.79
C ALA A 165 -3.77 1.67 7.47
N VAL A 166 -2.90 2.00 6.52
CA VAL A 166 -2.73 1.23 5.27
C VAL A 166 -2.28 -0.19 5.56
N ALA A 167 -1.30 -0.38 6.45
CA ALA A 167 -0.85 -1.71 6.87
C ALA A 167 -2.00 -2.53 7.47
N GLN A 168 -2.77 -1.93 8.39
CA GLN A 168 -3.93 -2.57 9.00
C GLN A 168 -4.99 -2.95 7.96
N LEU A 169 -5.27 -2.09 6.97
CA LEU A 169 -6.19 -2.41 5.89
C LEU A 169 -5.69 -3.61 5.06
N LEU A 170 -4.39 -3.65 4.73
CA LEU A 170 -3.79 -4.77 3.99
C LEU A 170 -3.80 -6.08 4.78
N GLU A 171 -3.45 -6.04 6.06
CA GLU A 171 -3.41 -7.20 6.96
C GLU A 171 -4.81 -7.75 7.24
N SER A 172 -5.82 -6.88 7.34
CA SER A 172 -7.21 -7.28 7.56
C SER A 172 -7.98 -7.65 6.29
N SER A 173 -7.40 -7.39 5.10
CA SER A 173 -8.02 -7.74 3.83
C SER A 173 -8.21 -9.26 3.67
N PRO A 174 -9.10 -9.72 2.76
CA PRO A 174 -9.28 -11.15 2.48
C PRO A 174 -7.99 -11.90 2.11
N ARG A 175 -7.02 -11.19 1.53
CA ARG A 175 -5.68 -11.72 1.21
C ARG A 175 -4.76 -11.84 2.41
N ASN A 176 -5.03 -11.11 3.48
CA ASN A 176 -4.28 -11.12 4.73
C ASN A 176 -2.78 -10.92 4.47
N PHE A 177 -2.37 -9.74 4.00
CA PHE A 177 -0.98 -9.49 3.57
C PHE A 177 0.02 -9.62 4.72
N GLU A 178 1.24 -10.10 4.44
CA GLU A 178 2.41 -9.85 5.29
C GLU A 178 2.98 -8.47 4.93
N VAL A 179 2.84 -7.50 5.82
CA VAL A 179 3.28 -6.12 5.58
C VAL A 179 4.66 -5.88 6.17
N ARG A 180 5.50 -5.15 5.45
CA ARG A 180 6.71 -4.51 5.98
C ARG A 180 6.70 -3.04 5.64
N PHE A 181 7.13 -2.21 6.58
CA PHE A 181 7.38 -0.81 6.29
C PHE A 181 8.69 -0.66 5.54
N ALA A 182 8.72 0.26 4.58
CA ALA A 182 9.93 0.61 3.85
C ALA A 182 10.08 2.12 3.68
N GLY A 183 11.32 2.61 3.78
CA GLY A 183 11.64 4.02 3.66
C GLY A 183 12.97 4.38 4.34
N PRO A 184 13.35 5.67 4.34
CA PRO A 184 14.70 6.11 4.71
C PRO A 184 15.11 5.78 6.15
N ASP A 185 14.14 5.72 7.07
CA ASP A 185 14.36 5.43 8.49
C ASP A 185 13.94 3.99 8.88
N GLU A 186 13.60 3.15 7.89
CA GLU A 186 13.20 1.77 8.11
C GLU A 186 14.38 0.79 7.96
N ALA A 187 14.20 -0.42 8.48
CA ALA A 187 15.17 -1.50 8.27
C ALA A 187 15.25 -1.97 6.80
N VAL A 188 14.26 -1.60 5.98
CA VAL A 188 14.16 -1.90 4.56
C VAL A 188 13.95 -0.59 3.82
N ASP A 189 14.81 -0.27 2.86
CA ASP A 189 14.60 0.87 1.97
C ASP A 189 13.83 0.44 0.71
N VAL A 190 13.26 1.40 -0.03
CA VAL A 190 12.57 1.15 -1.31
C VAL A 190 13.62 1.04 -2.41
N THR A 191 13.90 -0.20 -2.83
CA THR A 191 14.92 -0.51 -3.83
C THR A 191 14.43 -1.60 -4.77
N ALA A 192 15.06 -1.76 -5.93
CA ALA A 192 14.79 -2.88 -6.83
C ALA A 192 14.86 -4.26 -6.12
N GLU A 193 15.78 -4.46 -5.18
CA GLU A 193 15.92 -5.70 -4.42
C GLU A 193 14.71 -5.94 -3.50
N SER A 194 14.37 -4.96 -2.65
CA SER A 194 13.26 -5.10 -1.70
C SER A 194 11.91 -5.21 -2.43
N LEU A 195 11.72 -4.47 -3.53
CA LEU A 195 10.53 -4.56 -4.38
C LEU A 195 10.39 -5.91 -5.09
N SER A 196 11.49 -6.53 -5.53
CA SER A 196 11.46 -7.87 -6.15
C SER A 196 10.98 -8.97 -5.20
N ALA A 197 11.04 -8.70 -3.89
CA ALA A 197 10.61 -9.62 -2.85
C ALA A 197 9.14 -9.37 -2.42
N VAL A 198 8.36 -8.52 -3.08
CA VAL A 198 6.96 -8.32 -2.71
C VAL A 198 6.04 -8.35 -3.93
N GLU A 199 4.75 -8.54 -3.68
CA GLU A 199 3.73 -8.53 -4.72
C GLU A 199 3.08 -7.13 -4.84
N LEU A 200 3.16 -6.31 -3.79
CA LEU A 200 2.53 -4.99 -3.71
C LEU A 200 3.45 -3.95 -3.06
N TYR A 201 3.46 -2.75 -3.64
CA TYR A 201 3.95 -1.52 -3.02
C TYR A 201 2.75 -0.60 -2.76
N ALA A 202 2.62 -0.11 -1.52
CA ALA A 202 1.57 0.82 -1.14
C ALA A 202 2.15 2.14 -0.66
N GLN A 203 1.67 3.24 -1.24
CA GLN A 203 2.01 4.61 -0.88
C GLN A 203 0.84 5.22 -0.09
N PRO A 204 1.02 5.52 1.21
CA PRO A 204 -0.01 6.18 2.03
C PRO A 204 -0.23 7.64 1.64
N GLY A 205 -1.17 8.27 2.35
CA GLY A 205 -1.36 9.71 2.34
C GLY A 205 -0.21 10.49 3.01
N GLY A 206 -0.31 11.81 2.97
CA GLY A 206 0.62 12.74 3.60
C GLY A 206 0.18 14.19 3.39
N PRO A 207 0.89 15.15 4.00
CA PRO A 207 0.41 16.52 4.09
C PRO A 207 0.69 17.38 2.86
N ASP A 208 1.77 17.10 2.10
CA ASP A 208 2.23 17.96 1.01
C ASP A 208 2.88 17.16 -0.12
N LEU A 209 2.49 17.48 -1.36
CA LEU A 209 2.94 16.76 -2.56
C LEU A 209 4.38 17.10 -2.97
N ASP A 210 4.80 18.35 -2.83
CA ASP A 210 6.14 18.77 -3.21
C ASP A 210 7.18 18.18 -2.25
N ASP A 211 6.90 18.18 -0.94
CA ASP A 211 7.75 17.57 0.08
C ASP A 211 7.83 16.04 -0.09
N ALA A 212 6.68 15.39 -0.31
CA ALA A 212 6.66 13.95 -0.54
C ALA A 212 7.36 13.55 -1.83
N TRP A 213 7.23 14.34 -2.90
CA TRP A 213 7.99 14.10 -4.11
C TRP A 213 9.48 14.33 -3.90
N ALA A 214 9.88 15.38 -3.18
CA ALA A 214 11.28 15.65 -2.89
C ALA A 214 11.96 14.48 -2.17
N GLU A 215 11.23 13.82 -1.26
CA GLU A 215 11.66 12.63 -0.53
C GLU A 215 11.65 11.37 -1.42
N THR A 216 10.58 11.13 -2.17
CA THR A 216 10.34 9.85 -2.86
C THR A 216 10.85 9.77 -4.29
N LYS A 217 11.25 10.89 -4.91
CA LYS A 217 11.72 10.93 -6.31
C LYS A 217 12.87 9.97 -6.62
N ALA A 218 13.71 9.66 -5.62
CA ALA A 218 14.81 8.72 -5.77
C ALA A 218 14.33 7.29 -6.06
N TYR A 219 13.14 6.94 -5.57
CA TYR A 219 12.52 5.61 -5.74
C TYR A 219 11.73 5.47 -7.05
N ALA A 220 11.53 6.57 -7.78
CA ALA A 220 10.62 6.60 -8.93
C ALA A 220 11.03 5.67 -10.08
N SER A 221 12.32 5.42 -10.31
CA SER A 221 12.76 4.42 -11.28
C SER A 221 12.38 3.02 -10.83
N ASP A 222 12.70 2.67 -9.59
CA ASP A 222 12.56 1.32 -9.06
C ASP A 222 11.08 0.93 -8.92
N ILE A 223 10.22 1.87 -8.53
CA ILE A 223 8.76 1.68 -8.47
C ILE A 223 8.20 1.45 -9.88
N ARG A 224 8.55 2.29 -10.87
CA ARG A 224 8.10 2.07 -12.26
C ARG A 224 8.55 0.73 -12.81
N ASP A 225 9.80 0.38 -12.57
CA ASP A 225 10.40 -0.88 -12.98
C ASP A 225 9.69 -2.08 -12.34
N PHE A 226 9.43 -2.02 -11.04
CA PHE A 226 8.67 -3.02 -10.30
C PHE A 226 7.27 -3.22 -10.88
N VAL A 227 6.50 -2.13 -11.04
CA VAL A 227 5.13 -2.22 -11.56
C VAL A 227 5.15 -2.70 -13.01
N SER A 228 6.04 -2.17 -13.86
CA SER A 228 6.10 -2.55 -15.28
C SER A 228 6.37 -4.04 -15.51
N ARG A 229 7.01 -4.73 -14.54
CA ARG A 229 7.30 -6.17 -14.58
C ARG A 229 6.24 -7.04 -13.89
N GLY A 230 5.07 -6.48 -13.59
CA GLY A 230 3.97 -7.22 -12.97
C GLY A 230 3.85 -7.03 -11.47
N GLY A 231 4.55 -6.05 -10.88
CA GLY A 231 4.25 -5.58 -9.52
C GLY A 231 2.89 -4.87 -9.43
N ARG A 232 2.50 -4.51 -8.21
CA ARG A 232 1.26 -3.76 -7.94
C ARG A 232 1.58 -2.48 -7.20
N TYR A 233 0.95 -1.38 -7.60
CA TYR A 233 0.98 -0.11 -6.90
C TYR A 233 -0.40 0.19 -6.31
N LEU A 234 -0.44 0.58 -5.05
CA LEU A 234 -1.65 1.06 -4.39
C LEU A 234 -1.40 2.44 -3.77
N GLY A 235 -2.11 3.46 -4.22
CA GLY A 235 -1.96 4.84 -3.76
C GLY A 235 -3.21 5.37 -3.08
N PHE A 236 -3.05 5.91 -1.87
CA PHE A 236 -4.11 6.53 -1.08
C PHE A 236 -3.85 8.03 -0.92
N CYS A 237 -4.83 8.88 -1.24
CA CYS A 237 -4.73 10.34 -1.12
C CYS A 237 -3.44 10.87 -1.76
N LEU A 238 -2.43 11.29 -0.98
CA LEU A 238 -1.11 11.69 -1.48
C LEU A 238 -0.42 10.63 -2.35
N GLY A 239 -0.55 9.36 -1.98
CA GLY A 239 -0.08 8.26 -2.82
C GLY A 239 -0.82 8.15 -4.15
N ALA A 240 -2.06 8.64 -4.25
CA ALA A 240 -2.74 8.76 -5.53
C ALA A 240 -2.16 9.93 -6.35
N TYR A 241 -1.93 11.09 -5.74
CA TYR A 241 -1.27 12.22 -6.41
C TYR A 241 0.12 11.85 -6.94
N LEU A 242 0.94 11.17 -6.13
CA LEU A 242 2.27 10.72 -6.52
C LEU A 242 2.25 9.73 -7.70
N ALA A 243 1.14 9.09 -8.03
CA ALA A 243 1.04 8.26 -9.24
C ALA A 243 0.96 9.09 -10.54
N GLY A 244 0.64 10.39 -10.42
CA GLY A 244 0.61 11.38 -11.50
C GLY A 244 1.97 11.66 -12.12
N ARG A 245 2.01 12.57 -13.11
CA ARG A 245 3.26 12.86 -13.85
C ARG A 245 4.06 14.02 -13.28
N GLY A 246 3.43 15.00 -12.65
CA GLY A 246 4.04 16.31 -12.43
C GLY A 246 3.56 17.04 -11.18
N PRO A 247 4.25 16.87 -10.04
CA PRO A 247 5.28 15.87 -9.77
C PRO A 247 4.72 14.45 -9.52
N GLY A 248 5.53 13.40 -9.76
CA GLY A 248 5.13 12.04 -9.42
C GLY A 248 5.88 10.93 -10.18
N PHE A 249 5.50 9.69 -9.89
CA PHE A 249 6.05 8.44 -10.43
C PHE A 249 5.67 8.19 -11.89
N GLY A 250 4.71 8.92 -12.45
CA GLY A 250 4.29 8.78 -13.84
C GLY A 250 3.69 7.41 -14.16
N LEU A 251 2.88 6.89 -13.25
CA LEU A 251 2.24 5.56 -13.33
C LEU A 251 0.90 5.59 -14.06
N LEU A 252 0.30 6.78 -14.24
CA LEU A 252 -0.97 6.94 -14.92
C LEU A 252 -0.87 6.83 -16.47
N PRO A 253 -1.88 6.24 -17.14
CA PRO A 253 -1.96 6.16 -18.60
C PRO A 253 -1.84 7.54 -19.26
N ARG A 254 -1.29 7.61 -20.48
CA ARG A 254 -1.12 8.88 -21.21
C ARG A 254 -2.44 9.66 -21.28
N GLY A 255 -2.40 10.95 -20.95
CA GLY A 255 -3.58 11.83 -20.94
C GLY A 255 -4.27 11.92 -19.57
N ALA A 256 -4.03 10.97 -18.67
CA ALA A 256 -4.51 11.03 -17.29
C ALA A 256 -3.50 11.67 -16.34
N ASP A 257 -3.98 12.36 -15.32
CA ASP A 257 -3.19 12.87 -14.20
C ASP A 257 -4.07 12.99 -12.94
N THR A 258 -3.51 13.50 -11.86
CA THR A 258 -4.26 13.80 -10.63
C THR A 258 -4.37 15.30 -10.38
N ASP A 259 -5.45 15.69 -9.73
CA ASP A 259 -5.71 17.06 -9.28
C ASP A 259 -6.50 17.03 -7.96
N SER A 260 -6.72 18.18 -7.34
CA SER A 260 -7.41 18.28 -6.05
C SER A 260 -8.93 18.23 -6.19
N GLU A 261 -9.62 17.28 -5.53
CA GLU A 261 -11.08 17.18 -5.62
C GLU A 261 -11.76 18.46 -5.13
N HIS A 262 -11.27 19.07 -4.05
CA HIS A 262 -11.92 20.23 -3.45
C HIS A 262 -11.96 21.46 -4.39
N GLU A 263 -10.99 21.56 -5.31
CA GLU A 263 -10.90 22.60 -6.34
C GLU A 263 -11.83 22.34 -7.55
N GLN A 264 -12.37 21.13 -7.67
CA GLN A 264 -13.19 20.77 -8.82
C GLN A 264 -14.54 21.49 -8.82
N LYS A 265 -15.03 21.75 -10.03
CA LYS A 265 -16.39 22.27 -10.22
C LYS A 265 -17.40 21.25 -9.68
N GLY A 266 -18.24 21.68 -8.75
CA GLY A 266 -19.27 20.82 -8.15
C GLY A 266 -18.78 19.90 -7.03
N ALA A 267 -17.52 20.01 -6.60
CA ALA A 267 -17.03 19.26 -5.43
C ALA A 267 -17.91 19.47 -4.19
N GLN A 268 -18.09 18.41 -3.41
CA GLN A 268 -18.89 18.44 -2.19
C GLN A 268 -18.19 19.21 -1.07
N VAL A 269 -16.88 18.98 -0.94
CA VAL A 269 -15.99 19.61 0.03
C VAL A 269 -15.19 20.68 -0.70
N LYS A 270 -14.92 21.81 -0.03
CA LYS A 270 -14.31 23.02 -0.64
C LYS A 270 -13.06 23.50 0.07
N ASP A 271 -12.58 22.73 1.05
CA ASP A 271 -11.34 22.96 1.78
C ASP A 271 -10.63 21.63 2.02
N ASP A 272 -9.48 21.70 2.69
CA ASP A 272 -8.55 20.61 2.98
C ASP A 272 -8.79 19.96 4.36
N LYS A 273 -9.85 20.36 5.07
CA LYS A 273 -10.12 19.90 6.42
C LYS A 273 -10.55 18.43 6.46
N ASP A 274 -10.18 17.80 7.56
CA ASP A 274 -10.65 16.48 7.96
C ASP A 274 -12.18 16.41 7.97
N THR A 275 -12.75 15.57 7.11
CA THR A 275 -14.20 15.46 6.93
C THR A 275 -14.58 14.11 6.30
N ILE A 276 -15.82 14.00 5.83
CA ILE A 276 -16.31 12.89 5.01
C ILE A 276 -16.83 13.38 3.67
N ILE A 277 -16.71 12.53 2.65
CA ILE A 277 -17.21 12.77 1.30
C ILE A 277 -18.00 11.56 0.78
N GLN A 278 -18.98 11.82 -0.09
CA GLN A 278 -19.78 10.75 -0.68
C GLN A 278 -19.16 10.24 -1.98
N VAL A 279 -19.07 8.92 -2.14
CA VAL A 279 -18.69 8.27 -3.39
C VAL A 279 -19.77 7.31 -3.91
N ASP A 280 -19.89 7.25 -5.23
CA ASP A 280 -20.57 6.19 -5.96
C ASP A 280 -19.51 5.15 -6.35
N TRP A 281 -19.72 3.88 -6.01
CA TRP A 281 -18.73 2.82 -6.19
C TRP A 281 -19.28 1.64 -7.01
N THR A 282 -18.47 1.12 -7.91
CA THR A 282 -18.70 -0.14 -8.63
C THR A 282 -17.65 -1.15 -8.20
N PHE A 283 -18.09 -2.17 -7.47
CA PHE A 283 -17.22 -3.23 -6.97
C PHE A 283 -16.60 -4.01 -8.12
N ALA A 284 -15.30 -4.31 -7.99
CA ALA A 284 -14.54 -5.06 -8.98
C ALA A 284 -13.89 -6.33 -8.42
N GLY A 285 -13.78 -6.53 -7.11
CA GLY A 285 -13.27 -7.76 -6.51
C GLY A 285 -14.22 -8.94 -6.76
N ALA A 286 -13.66 -10.15 -6.94
CA ALA A 286 -14.38 -11.34 -7.42
C ALA A 286 -15.73 -11.61 -6.73
N THR A 287 -15.84 -11.40 -5.42
CA THR A 287 -17.04 -11.71 -4.64
C THR A 287 -18.18 -10.72 -4.84
N GLN A 288 -17.89 -9.50 -5.31
CA GLN A 288 -18.88 -8.43 -5.44
C GLN A 288 -18.84 -7.74 -6.81
N ALA A 289 -18.10 -8.28 -7.78
CA ALA A 289 -17.90 -7.70 -9.09
C ALA A 289 -19.21 -7.27 -9.76
N GLY A 290 -19.27 -6.00 -10.17
CA GLY A 290 -20.43 -5.38 -10.80
C GLY A 290 -21.49 -4.82 -9.84
N ARG A 291 -21.42 -5.11 -8.53
CA ARG A 291 -22.29 -4.49 -7.52
C ARG A 291 -22.03 -2.99 -7.50
N LYS A 292 -23.10 -2.20 -7.48
CA LYS A 292 -22.99 -0.74 -7.37
C LYS A 292 -23.60 -0.26 -6.07
N VAL A 293 -22.92 0.68 -5.42
CA VAL A 293 -23.42 1.43 -4.27
C VAL A 293 -23.31 2.91 -4.58
N LYS A 294 -24.17 3.70 -3.96
CA LYS A 294 -24.23 5.14 -4.17
C LYS A 294 -24.13 5.89 -2.86
N ASN A 295 -23.62 7.11 -2.93
CA ASN A 295 -23.57 8.05 -1.82
C ASN A 295 -22.94 7.49 -0.53
N ARG A 296 -21.95 6.58 -0.66
CA ARG A 296 -21.24 5.99 0.48
C ARG A 296 -20.30 7.01 1.09
N TRP A 297 -20.36 7.17 2.41
CA TRP A 297 -19.51 8.11 3.14
C TRP A 297 -18.14 7.52 3.43
N LEU A 298 -17.08 8.18 2.96
CA LEU A 298 -15.69 7.85 3.28
C LEU A 298 -15.03 9.06 3.95
N TYR A 299 -14.02 8.79 4.79
CA TYR A 299 -13.16 9.82 5.33
C TYR A 299 -12.38 10.54 4.22
N PHE A 300 -12.19 11.85 4.35
CA PHE A 300 -11.63 12.71 3.32
C PHE A 300 -10.73 13.80 3.93
N GLN A 301 -9.53 13.95 3.36
CA GLN A 301 -8.53 14.98 3.69
C GLN A 301 -7.96 15.49 2.38
N GLU A 302 -8.58 16.50 1.76
CA GLU A 302 -8.10 17.14 0.51
C GLU A 302 -8.06 16.24 -0.76
N GLY A 303 -8.21 14.92 -0.62
CA GLY A 303 -7.96 13.83 -1.57
C GLY A 303 -8.07 14.04 -3.09
N ALA A 304 -7.23 13.27 -3.80
CA ALA A 304 -7.07 13.34 -5.24
C ALA A 304 -8.34 13.02 -6.04
N VAL A 305 -8.50 13.70 -7.17
CA VAL A 305 -9.35 13.30 -8.29
C VAL A 305 -8.45 12.87 -9.46
N ILE A 306 -8.80 11.77 -10.12
CA ILE A 306 -8.10 11.32 -11.32
C ILE A 306 -8.76 12.00 -12.54
N GLN A 307 -8.01 12.84 -13.24
CA GLN A 307 -8.45 13.55 -14.44
C GLN A 307 -7.98 12.85 -15.71
N GLY A 308 -8.71 13.04 -16.81
CA GLY A 308 -8.30 12.57 -18.14
C GLY A 308 -8.21 11.05 -18.31
N LEU A 309 -8.70 10.26 -17.34
CA LEU A 309 -8.74 8.80 -17.46
C LEU A 309 -9.84 8.38 -18.43
N GLU A 310 -9.43 7.77 -19.54
CA GLU A 310 -10.33 7.10 -20.48
C GLU A 310 -10.45 5.62 -20.11
N GLU A 311 -11.68 5.13 -19.91
CA GLU A 311 -11.93 3.72 -19.61
C GLU A 311 -11.65 2.83 -20.83
N SER A 312 -10.99 1.69 -20.61
CA SER A 312 -10.59 0.72 -21.63
C SER A 312 -10.53 -0.70 -21.04
N ASP A 313 -10.02 -1.66 -21.80
CA ASP A 313 -9.67 -3.00 -21.31
C ASP A 313 -8.42 -3.02 -20.40
N THR A 314 -7.82 -1.85 -20.13
CA THR A 314 -6.67 -1.69 -19.25
C THR A 314 -6.80 -0.53 -18.27
N SER A 315 -7.95 0.14 -18.23
CA SER A 315 -8.21 1.33 -17.40
C SER A 315 -9.68 1.35 -16.99
N TYR A 316 -9.97 1.42 -15.68
CA TYR A 316 -11.33 1.35 -15.15
C TYR A 316 -11.56 2.42 -14.09
N VAL A 317 -12.80 2.91 -14.03
CA VAL A 317 -13.28 3.72 -12.92
C VAL A 317 -14.01 2.84 -11.91
N LEU A 318 -13.49 2.77 -10.69
CA LEU A 318 -14.12 2.03 -9.60
C LEU A 318 -15.02 2.95 -8.76
N GLY A 319 -14.58 4.18 -8.53
CA GLY A 319 -15.28 5.14 -7.69
C GLY A 319 -15.39 6.52 -8.33
N ARG A 320 -16.53 7.19 -8.12
CA ARG A 320 -16.72 8.60 -8.47
C ARG A 320 -17.17 9.39 -7.25
N TYR A 321 -16.68 10.60 -7.10
CA TYR A 321 -17.25 11.55 -6.14
C TYR A 321 -18.70 11.83 -6.52
N SER A 322 -19.62 11.63 -5.59
CA SER A 322 -21.07 11.59 -5.89
C SER A 322 -21.60 12.93 -6.39
N LYS A 323 -20.99 14.05 -5.94
CA LYS A 323 -21.42 15.41 -6.30
C LYS A 323 -20.76 15.94 -7.58
N SER A 324 -19.44 15.85 -7.68
CA SER A 324 -18.70 16.37 -8.85
C SER A 324 -18.73 15.41 -10.04
N GLY A 325 -18.90 14.10 -9.80
CA GLY A 325 -18.74 13.06 -10.81
C GLY A 325 -17.27 12.74 -11.15
N GLY A 326 -16.32 13.43 -10.51
CA GLY A 326 -14.88 13.21 -10.66
C GLY A 326 -14.49 11.78 -10.28
N VAL A 327 -13.42 11.25 -10.89
CA VAL A 327 -12.95 9.89 -10.61
C VAL A 327 -12.24 9.87 -9.25
N ALA A 328 -12.89 9.31 -8.25
CA ALA A 328 -12.35 9.19 -6.89
C ALA A 328 -11.44 7.96 -6.75
N SER A 329 -11.65 6.93 -7.57
CA SER A 329 -10.80 5.75 -7.60
C SER A 329 -10.73 5.13 -8.99
N SER A 330 -9.54 4.68 -9.34
CA SER A 330 -9.26 4.08 -10.64
C SER A 330 -8.36 2.86 -10.50
N LEU A 331 -8.40 2.03 -11.54
CA LEU A 331 -7.51 0.91 -11.74
C LEU A 331 -6.96 0.97 -13.16
N SER A 332 -5.64 1.02 -13.33
CA SER A 332 -5.02 1.08 -14.66
C SER A 332 -3.76 0.22 -14.77
N LYS A 333 -3.51 -0.30 -15.97
CA LYS A 333 -2.34 -1.12 -16.27
C LYS A 333 -1.10 -0.24 -16.49
N TYR A 334 0.05 -0.69 -15.99
CA TYR A 334 1.37 -0.09 -16.26
C TYR A 334 2.38 -1.20 -16.53
N GLY A 335 2.87 -1.31 -17.77
CA GLY A 335 3.59 -2.49 -18.23
C GLY A 335 2.75 -3.75 -18.02
N ASP A 336 3.28 -4.76 -17.35
CA ASP A 336 2.55 -5.99 -16.96
C ASP A 336 1.85 -5.89 -15.61
N GLY A 337 2.07 -4.81 -14.85
CA GLY A 337 1.48 -4.58 -13.54
C GLY A 337 0.26 -3.70 -13.55
N TRP A 338 -0.23 -3.40 -12.34
CA TRP A 338 -1.47 -2.68 -12.12
C TRP A 338 -1.33 -1.63 -11.02
N VAL A 339 -2.01 -0.52 -11.23
CA VAL A 339 -2.00 0.69 -10.40
C VAL A 339 -3.43 0.93 -9.93
N GLY A 340 -3.68 0.73 -8.64
CA GLY A 340 -4.94 1.06 -7.98
C GLY A 340 -4.79 2.36 -7.19
N LEU A 341 -5.66 3.33 -7.44
CA LEU A 341 -5.60 4.65 -6.81
C LEU A 341 -6.93 4.99 -6.15
N ILE A 342 -6.88 5.69 -5.02
CA ILE A 342 -8.07 6.26 -4.38
C ILE A 342 -7.74 7.60 -3.71
N GLY A 343 -8.60 8.60 -3.92
CA GLY A 343 -8.49 9.91 -3.29
C GLY A 343 -8.90 9.90 -1.81
N PRO A 344 -10.11 9.40 -1.47
CA PRO A 344 -10.55 9.26 -0.08
C PRO A 344 -9.79 8.17 0.69
N HIS A 345 -10.05 8.09 2.00
CA HIS A 345 -9.35 7.20 2.92
C HIS A 345 -10.25 6.04 3.39
N PRO A 346 -10.41 4.94 2.62
CA PRO A 346 -11.07 3.75 3.13
C PRO A 346 -10.27 3.07 4.25
N GLU A 347 -8.98 3.36 4.41
CA GLU A 347 -8.13 2.87 5.51
C GLU A 347 -8.38 3.57 6.85
N ALA A 348 -9.13 4.69 6.85
CA ALA A 348 -9.36 5.49 8.05
C ALA A 348 -9.93 4.65 9.20
N THR A 349 -9.35 4.82 10.38
CA THR A 349 -9.74 4.10 11.60
C THR A 349 -10.74 4.92 12.41
N GLU A 350 -11.45 4.30 13.37
CA GLU A 350 -12.34 5.02 14.29
C GLU A 350 -11.65 6.19 15.02
N ALA A 351 -10.34 6.08 15.26
CA ALA A 351 -9.56 7.12 15.91
C ALA A 351 -9.51 8.41 15.07
N TRP A 352 -9.51 8.31 13.73
CA TRP A 352 -9.51 9.48 12.85
C TRP A 352 -10.83 10.23 12.91
N PHE A 353 -11.96 9.51 12.85
CA PHE A 353 -13.28 10.09 13.04
C PHE A 353 -13.41 10.74 14.42
N SER A 354 -12.93 10.05 15.46
CA SER A 354 -12.98 10.53 16.85
C SER A 354 -12.12 11.78 17.08
N ALA A 355 -10.94 11.86 16.47
CA ALA A 355 -10.02 12.98 16.63
C ALA A 355 -10.63 14.33 16.20
N TYR A 356 -11.56 14.29 15.26
CA TYR A 356 -12.21 15.48 14.69
C TYR A 356 -13.72 15.54 14.96
N ASN A 357 -14.23 14.64 15.81
CA ASN A 357 -15.66 14.55 16.12
C ASN A 357 -16.54 14.47 14.87
N ILE A 358 -16.14 13.61 13.93
CA ILE A 358 -16.83 13.37 12.66
C ILE A 358 -17.75 12.16 12.82
N ASP A 359 -19.04 12.37 12.59
CA ASP A 359 -20.01 11.28 12.53
C ASP A 359 -19.86 10.49 11.22
N SER A 360 -19.65 9.17 11.32
CA SER A 360 -19.62 8.28 10.15
C SER A 360 -20.94 7.51 10.04
N PRO A 361 -21.94 8.01 9.27
CA PRO A 361 -23.26 7.39 9.21
C PRO A 361 -23.26 5.99 8.60
N ASP A 362 -22.26 5.68 7.77
CA ASP A 362 -22.09 4.36 7.14
C ASP A 362 -21.07 3.46 7.87
N GLY A 363 -20.45 3.96 8.96
CA GLY A 363 -19.36 3.28 9.66
C GLY A 363 -18.04 3.25 8.86
N LEU A 364 -17.09 2.43 9.29
CA LEU A 364 -15.84 2.21 8.55
C LEU A 364 -16.12 1.54 7.20
N GLN A 365 -15.46 2.01 6.13
CA GLN A 365 -15.67 1.52 4.76
C GLN A 365 -14.53 0.60 4.28
N TYR A 366 -14.08 -0.32 5.13
CA TYR A 366 -13.01 -1.26 4.77
C TYR A 366 -13.36 -2.13 3.58
N GLU A 367 -14.64 -2.40 3.32
CA GLU A 367 -15.07 -3.15 2.14
C GLU A 367 -14.72 -2.45 0.81
N ILE A 368 -14.70 -1.13 0.77
CA ILE A 368 -14.27 -0.37 -0.42
C ILE A 368 -12.75 -0.48 -0.58
N GLY A 369 -12.01 -0.38 0.52
CA GLY A 369 -10.56 -0.59 0.53
C GLY A 369 -10.17 -2.01 0.09
N TYR A 370 -10.87 -3.03 0.60
CA TYR A 370 -10.66 -4.42 0.23
C TYR A 370 -11.00 -4.67 -1.24
N ASP A 371 -12.07 -4.08 -1.76
CA ASP A 371 -12.42 -4.19 -3.18
C ASP A 371 -11.32 -3.63 -4.09
N LEU A 372 -10.78 -2.45 -3.75
CA LEU A 372 -9.66 -1.84 -4.46
C LEU A 372 -8.40 -2.73 -4.41
N ILE A 373 -8.08 -3.28 -3.24
CA ILE A 373 -6.95 -4.21 -3.06
C ILE A 373 -7.14 -5.44 -3.96
N GLU A 374 -8.30 -6.09 -3.91
CA GLU A 374 -8.59 -7.28 -4.72
C GLU A 374 -8.52 -6.96 -6.22
N ALA A 375 -9.18 -5.89 -6.67
CA ALA A 375 -9.20 -5.49 -8.07
C ALA A 375 -7.78 -5.20 -8.60
N THR A 376 -6.94 -4.57 -7.78
CA THR A 376 -5.53 -4.32 -8.09
C THR A 376 -4.75 -5.62 -8.20
N MET A 377 -4.87 -6.51 -7.23
CA MET A 377 -4.13 -7.78 -7.20
C MET A 377 -4.53 -8.72 -8.36
N GLU A 378 -5.82 -8.81 -8.66
CA GLU A 378 -6.37 -9.62 -9.75
C GLU A 378 -6.03 -9.05 -11.13
N GLY A 379 -5.59 -7.80 -11.19
CA GLY A 379 -5.23 -7.10 -12.40
C GLY A 379 -6.44 -6.83 -13.29
N GLY A 380 -7.48 -6.25 -12.71
CA GLY A 380 -8.65 -5.76 -13.45
C GLY A 380 -9.51 -6.83 -14.13
N LYS A 381 -9.17 -8.12 -14.03
CA LYS A 381 -9.92 -9.24 -14.66
C LYS A 381 -11.43 -9.18 -14.40
N ASN A 382 -11.78 -8.84 -13.16
CA ASN A 382 -13.16 -8.77 -12.73
C ASN A 382 -13.81 -7.42 -13.06
N ALA A 383 -13.03 -6.33 -13.18
CA ALA A 383 -13.51 -5.06 -13.72
C ALA A 383 -13.92 -5.20 -15.21
N VAL A 384 -13.17 -5.96 -16.03
CA VAL A 384 -13.58 -6.33 -17.40
C VAL A 384 -14.94 -7.03 -17.40
N SER A 385 -15.11 -8.01 -16.50
CA SER A 385 -16.32 -8.82 -16.41
C SER A 385 -17.54 -7.99 -15.97
N ALA A 386 -17.33 -7.07 -15.02
CA ALA A 386 -18.33 -6.11 -14.59
C ALA A 386 -18.73 -5.13 -15.72
N ALA A 387 -17.75 -4.59 -16.47
CA ALA A 387 -18.02 -3.74 -17.61
C ALA A 387 -18.80 -4.47 -18.71
N SER A 388 -18.41 -5.70 -19.03
CA SER A 388 -19.03 -6.55 -20.05
C SER A 388 -20.48 -6.91 -19.73
N SER A 389 -20.78 -7.23 -18.47
CA SER A 389 -22.15 -7.53 -18.02
C SER A 389 -23.05 -6.29 -18.03
N SER A 390 -22.50 -5.11 -17.76
CA SER A 390 -23.24 -3.84 -17.86
C SER A 390 -23.50 -3.40 -19.31
N GLY A 391 -22.62 -3.76 -20.26
CA GLY A 391 -22.76 -3.49 -21.69
C GLY A 391 -23.81 -4.35 -22.39
N ALA A 392 -23.99 -5.61 -21.94
CA ALA A 392 -24.99 -6.52 -22.50
C ALA A 392 -26.44 -6.06 -22.28
N ALA A 393 -26.69 -5.20 -21.28
CA ALA A 393 -28.02 -4.63 -21.02
C ALA A 393 -28.42 -3.50 -21.98
N LYS A 394 -27.50 -2.98 -22.81
CA LYS A 394 -27.76 -1.83 -23.70
C LYS A 394 -28.06 -2.18 -25.17
N LEU A 395 -28.13 -3.48 -25.52
CA LEU A 395 -28.49 -3.96 -26.87
C LEU A 395 -29.76 -4.83 -26.85
N ARG A 396 -30.88 -4.24 -26.42
CA ARG A 396 -32.22 -4.69 -26.84
C ARG A 396 -33.04 -3.47 -27.24
N SER A 397 -32.91 -3.05 -28.50
CA SER A 397 -33.84 -2.09 -29.10
C SER A 397 -35.16 -2.80 -29.44
N PRO A 398 -36.33 -2.15 -29.26
CA PRO A 398 -37.60 -2.65 -29.73
C PRO A 398 -37.82 -2.17 -31.16
N LEU A 399 -37.32 -2.91 -32.16
CA LEU A 399 -37.68 -2.69 -33.55
C LEU A 399 -38.33 -3.95 -34.11
N GLY A 400 -39.66 -3.99 -34.05
CA GLY A 400 -40.39 -5.18 -34.48
C GLY A 400 -41.91 -5.05 -34.51
N ARG A 401 -42.47 -3.95 -35.05
CA ARG A 401 -43.71 -3.95 -35.84
C ARG A 401 -44.17 -2.52 -36.16
N LEU A 402 -44.09 -2.15 -37.43
CA LEU A 402 -45.09 -1.31 -38.11
C LEU A 402 -44.73 -1.25 -39.59
N LEU A 403 -45.17 -2.27 -40.32
CA LEU A 403 -45.36 -2.19 -41.76
C LEU A 403 -46.58 -3.01 -42.12
N ARG A 404 -47.67 -2.33 -42.52
CA ARG A 404 -48.52 -2.65 -43.69
C ARG A 404 -49.69 -1.65 -43.81
N PRO A 405 -50.29 -1.50 -45.01
CA PRO A 405 -50.24 -0.24 -45.74
C PRO A 405 -51.62 0.36 -46.02
N TRP A 406 -51.61 1.59 -46.57
CA TRP A 406 -52.76 2.21 -47.21
C TRP A 406 -53.32 1.35 -48.34
N LYS A 407 -54.63 1.05 -48.26
CA LYS A 407 -55.61 1.14 -49.34
C LYS A 407 -56.96 1.51 -48.75
#